data_AF-A0A965ZPA5-F1
#
_entry.id   AF-A0A965ZPA5-F1
#
_cell.length_a   1.000
_cell.length_b   1.000
_cell.length_c   1.000
_cell.angle_alpha   90.00
_cell.angle_beta   90.00
_cell.angle_gamma   90.00
#
_symmetry.space_group_name_H-M   'P 1'
#
loop_
_entity.id
_entity.type
_entity.pdbx_description
1 polymer ?
#
loop_
_entity_poly.entity_id
_entity_poly.type
_entity_poly.pdbx_seq_one_letter_code
_entity_poly.pdbx_strand_id
1 'polypeptide(L)'
;MPSLVLLVGVLVTGVSLYLMLQPAQMAGLLDRVFGTRWRYAAALLRLLLGAALLASADSVAWSAAVELFGWLFVLGGLGLVAIPAPPLRRMAGWFGALSPTMTRLWLSLALLFGLFFICAALA
;
A
#
# COMPACT_ATOMS: atom_id res chain seq x y z
N MET A 1 16.70 -1.23 -10.85
CA MET A 1 17.05 -2.11 -9.71
C MET A 1 15.86 -3.00 -9.40
N PRO A 2 15.74 -4.16 -10.07
CA PRO A 2 14.55 -5.03 -9.93
C PRO A 2 14.35 -5.53 -8.49
N SER A 3 15.43 -5.61 -7.70
CA SER A 3 15.40 -5.98 -6.29
C SER A 3 14.51 -5.08 -5.42
N LEU A 4 14.39 -3.79 -5.73
CA LEU A 4 13.51 -2.87 -4.97
C LEU A 4 12.03 -3.13 -5.26
N VAL A 5 11.68 -3.31 -6.54
CA VAL A 5 10.30 -3.64 -6.94
C VAL A 5 9.90 -5.00 -6.37
N LEU A 6 10.82 -5.97 -6.38
CA LEU A 6 10.62 -7.28 -5.75
C LEU A 6 10.38 -7.14 -4.24
N LEU A 7 11.18 -6.34 -3.54
CA LEU A 7 11.01 -6.08 -2.10
C LEU A 7 9.63 -5.47 -1.80
N VAL A 8 9.20 -4.49 -2.59
CA VAL A 8 7.85 -3.89 -2.48
C VAL A 8 6.78 -4.97 -2.66
N GLY A 9 6.89 -5.77 -3.72
CA GLY A 9 5.95 -6.85 -4.02
C GLY A 9 5.85 -7.88 -2.90
N VAL A 10 6.99 -8.31 -2.35
CA VAL A 10 7.06 -9.26 -1.23
C VAL A 10 6.43 -8.66 0.04
N LEU A 11 6.75 -7.41 0.38
CA LEU A 11 6.18 -6.74 1.55
C LEU A 11 4.65 -6.60 1.44
N VAL A 12 4.15 -6.14 0.29
CA VAL A 12 2.71 -5.97 0.06
C VAL A 12 1.98 -7.32 0.12
N THR A 13 2.54 -8.35 -0.53
CA THR A 13 2.00 -9.71 -0.52
C THR A 13 1.96 -10.27 0.91
N GLY A 14 3.08 -10.18 1.65
CA GLY A 14 3.19 -10.69 3.02
C GLY A 14 2.22 -10.02 3.99
N VAL A 15 2.13 -8.68 3.95
CA VAL A 15 1.17 -7.94 4.78
C VAL A 15 -0.27 -8.31 4.41
N SER A 16 -0.58 -8.45 3.12
CA SER A 16 -1.92 -8.82 2.67
C SER A 16 -2.31 -10.22 3.16
N LEU A 17 -1.42 -11.21 3.03
CA LEU A 17 -1.64 -12.57 3.54
C LEU A 17 -1.85 -12.57 5.06
N TYR A 18 -1.00 -11.87 5.81
CA TYR A 18 -1.13 -11.76 7.26
C TYR A 18 -2.49 -11.19 7.68
N LEU A 19 -2.92 -10.09 7.03
CA LEU A 19 -4.20 -9.46 7.33
C LEU A 19 -5.40 -10.29 6.84
N MET A 20 -5.26 -11.12 5.79
CA MET A 20 -6.34 -12.03 5.36
C MET A 20 -6.63 -13.09 6.42
N LEU A 21 -5.58 -13.57 7.11
CA LEU A 21 -5.71 -14.50 8.22
C LEU A 21 -6.34 -13.82 9.45
N GLN A 22 -6.04 -12.55 9.68
CA GLN A 22 -6.50 -11.81 10.85
C GLN A 22 -7.13 -10.44 10.50
N PRO A 23 -8.29 -10.43 9.81
CA PRO A 23 -8.91 -9.19 9.32
C PRO A 23 -9.32 -8.24 10.46
N ALA A 24 -9.59 -8.78 11.66
CA ALA A 24 -9.91 -7.98 12.84
C ALA A 24 -8.77 -7.03 13.27
N GLN A 25 -7.52 -7.37 12.98
CA GLN A 25 -6.38 -6.50 13.32
C GLN A 25 -6.29 -5.26 12.41
N MET A 26 -6.94 -5.27 11.25
CA MET A 26 -6.84 -4.20 10.27
C MET A 26 -7.39 -2.88 10.81
N ALA A 27 -8.52 -2.91 11.52
CA ALA A 27 -9.09 -1.70 12.13
C ALA A 27 -8.12 -1.05 13.13
N GLY A 28 -7.46 -1.86 13.97
CA GLY A 28 -6.48 -1.37 14.95
C GLY A 28 -5.23 -0.80 14.29
N LEU A 29 -4.76 -1.38 13.18
CA LEU A 29 -3.65 -0.84 12.39
C LEU A 29 -4.00 0.49 11.75
N LEU A 30 -5.19 0.59 11.15
CA LEU A 30 -5.66 1.83 10.54
C LEU A 30 -5.77 2.94 11.60
N ASP A 31 -6.39 2.68 12.75
CA ASP A 31 -6.51 3.71 13.79
C ASP A 31 -5.13 4.14 14.33
N ARG A 32 -4.18 3.20 14.48
CA ARG A 32 -2.79 3.52 14.87
C ARG A 32 -2.10 4.41 13.83
N VAL A 33 -2.20 4.08 12.54
CA VAL A 33 -1.54 4.83 11.46
C VAL A 33 -2.18 6.21 11.26
N PHE A 34 -3.51 6.28 11.21
CA PHE A 34 -4.23 7.51 10.88
C PHE A 34 -4.50 8.42 12.09
N GLY A 35 -4.47 7.88 13.31
CA GLY A 35 -4.75 8.61 14.55
C GLY A 35 -3.54 9.24 15.24
N THR A 36 -2.31 8.97 14.79
CA THR A 36 -1.09 9.40 15.50
C THR A 36 0.00 9.95 14.58
N ARG A 37 1.17 10.27 15.13
CA ARG A 37 2.37 10.70 14.39
C ARG A 37 2.83 9.66 13.35
N TRP A 38 2.42 8.40 13.49
CA TRP A 38 2.68 7.33 12.52
C TRP A 38 2.14 7.64 11.12
N ARG A 39 1.18 8.56 10.99
CA ARG A 39 0.71 9.06 9.68
C ARG A 39 1.85 9.60 8.82
N TYR A 40 2.75 10.40 9.40
CA TYR A 40 3.86 11.00 8.66
C TYR A 40 4.91 9.95 8.28
N ALA A 41 5.14 8.96 9.14
CA ALA A 41 6.00 7.82 8.82
C ALA A 41 5.40 6.98 7.68
N ALA A 42 4.09 6.72 7.72
CA ALA A 42 3.39 6.03 6.64
C ALA A 42 3.41 6.83 5.33
N ALA A 43 3.23 8.15 5.39
CA ALA A 43 3.35 9.05 4.24
C ALA A 43 4.76 9.00 3.64
N LEU A 44 5.79 9.15 4.47
CA LEU A 44 7.19 9.08 4.05
C LEU A 44 7.51 7.74 3.41
N LEU A 45 7.10 6.63 4.05
CA LEU A 45 7.28 5.30 3.49
C LEU A 45 6.60 5.18 2.11
N ARG A 46 5.36 5.68 1.98
CA ARG A 46 4.62 5.64 0.71
C ARG A 46 5.31 6.47 -0.38
N LEU A 47 5.86 7.63 -0.03
CA LEU A 47 6.64 8.47 -0.94
C LEU A 47 7.94 7.78 -1.37
N LEU A 48 8.68 7.19 -0.42
CA LEU A 48 9.92 6.47 -0.71
C LEU A 48 9.67 5.25 -1.61
N LEU A 49 8.62 4.47 -1.33
CA LEU A 49 8.25 3.33 -2.18
C LEU A 49 7.80 3.80 -3.57
N GLY A 50 6.99 4.85 -3.66
CA GLY A 50 6.58 5.43 -4.94
C GLY A 50 7.75 5.94 -5.77
N ALA A 51 8.68 6.67 -5.15
CA ALA A 51 9.89 7.14 -5.81
C ALA A 51 10.79 5.97 -6.24
N ALA A 52 10.91 4.92 -5.43
CA ALA A 52 11.66 3.72 -5.78
C ALA A 52 11.06 2.95 -6.96
N LEU A 53 9.71 2.88 -7.04
CA LEU A 53 9.00 2.30 -8.18
C LEU A 53 9.25 3.12 -9.44
N LEU A 54 9.11 4.44 -9.38
CA LEU A 54 9.38 5.34 -10.52
C LEU A 54 10.83 5.23 -11.01
N ALA A 55 11.80 5.25 -10.09
CA ALA A 55 13.21 5.11 -10.41
C ALA A 55 13.59 3.73 -10.97
N SER A 56 12.73 2.71 -10.76
CA SER A 56 12.97 1.34 -11.22
C SER A 56 12.11 0.96 -12.43
N ALA A 57 11.18 1.83 -12.86
CA ALA A 57 10.16 1.51 -13.87
C ALA A 57 10.79 1.12 -15.22
N ASP A 58 11.87 1.77 -15.65
CA ASP A 58 12.56 1.46 -16.90
C ASP A 58 13.34 0.12 -16.86
N SER A 59 13.51 -0.46 -15.67
CA SER A 59 14.32 -1.66 -15.44
C SER A 59 13.52 -2.94 -15.21
N VAL A 60 12.20 -2.90 -15.38
CA VAL A 60 11.28 -4.01 -15.13
C VAL A 60 10.27 -4.17 -16.26
N ALA A 61 9.68 -5.36 -16.39
CA ALA A 61 8.60 -5.59 -17.32
C ALA A 61 7.37 -4.73 -16.97
N TRP A 62 6.57 -4.37 -17.98
CA TRP A 62 5.38 -3.52 -17.83
C TRP A 62 5.68 -2.16 -17.18
N SER A 63 6.74 -1.49 -17.63
CA SER A 63 7.23 -0.19 -17.14
C SER A 63 6.11 0.83 -16.90
N ALA A 64 5.22 1.03 -17.88
CA ALA A 64 4.11 1.98 -17.79
C ALA A 64 3.15 1.68 -16.61
N ALA A 65 2.91 0.40 -16.31
CA ALA A 65 2.07 0.01 -15.18
C ALA A 65 2.79 0.26 -13.84
N VAL A 66 4.08 -0.09 -13.75
CA VAL A 66 4.90 0.18 -12.55
C VAL A 66 5.02 1.68 -12.29
N GLU A 67 5.16 2.48 -13.34
CA GLU A 67 5.20 3.94 -13.25
C GLU A 67 3.88 4.52 -12.74
N LEU A 68 2.74 4.07 -13.31
CA LEU A 68 1.41 4.45 -12.85
C LEU A 68 1.23 4.17 -11.36
N PHE A 69 1.63 2.99 -10.91
CA PHE A 69 1.54 2.64 -9.50
C PHE A 69 2.53 3.42 -8.62
N GLY A 70 3.72 3.73 -9.13
CA GLY A 70 4.67 4.63 -8.47
C GLY A 70 4.04 5.99 -8.19
N TRP A 71 3.38 6.58 -9.20
CA TRP A 71 2.63 7.83 -9.05
C TRP A 71 1.47 7.71 -8.06
N LEU A 72 0.70 6.62 -8.09
CA LEU A 72 -0.37 6.39 -7.12
C LEU A 72 0.17 6.30 -5.67
N PHE A 73 1.35 5.73 -5.46
CA PHE A 73 2.02 5.72 -4.16
C PHE A 73 2.45 7.12 -3.72
N VAL A 74 3.06 7.89 -4.63
CA VAL A 74 3.47 9.28 -4.35
C VAL A 74 2.26 10.13 -3.99
N LEU A 75 1.22 10.12 -4.84
CA LEU A 75 -0.01 10.87 -4.61
C LEU A 75 -0.72 10.43 -3.33
N GLY A 76 -0.75 9.13 -3.04
CA GLY A 76 -1.27 8.60 -1.78
C GLY A 76 -0.49 9.11 -0.56
N GLY A 77 0.84 9.13 -0.64
CA GLY A 77 1.71 9.67 0.41
C GLY A 77 1.49 11.17 0.64
N LEU A 78 1.42 11.95 -0.44
CA LEU A 78 1.08 13.37 -0.38
C LEU A 78 -0.32 13.60 0.22
N GLY A 79 -1.30 12.78 -0.16
CA GLY A 79 -2.65 12.82 0.38
C GLY A 79 -2.68 12.62 1.90
N LEU A 80 -1.86 11.74 2.45
CA LEU A 80 -1.75 11.54 3.90
C LEU A 80 -1.25 12.79 4.66
N VAL A 81 -0.42 13.61 4.01
CA VAL A 81 0.12 14.84 4.59
C VAL A 81 -0.84 16.01 4.37
N ALA A 82 -1.39 16.14 3.17
CA ALA A 82 -2.24 17.24 2.75
C ALA A 82 -3.64 17.18 3.36
N ILE A 83 -4.21 15.98 3.55
CA ILE A 83 -5.55 15.81 4.09
C ILE A 83 -5.50 15.91 5.63
N PRO A 84 -6.35 16.75 6.25
CA PRO A 84 -6.45 16.83 7.71
C PRO A 84 -6.80 15.50 8.37
N ALA A 85 -6.48 15.35 9.66
CA ALA A 85 -6.75 14.12 10.40
C ALA A 85 -8.26 13.74 10.49
N PRO A 86 -9.22 14.66 10.67
CA PRO A 86 -10.63 14.27 10.84
C PRO A 86 -11.23 13.51 9.64
N PRO A 87 -11.06 13.96 8.38
CA PRO A 87 -11.48 13.17 7.21
C PRO A 87 -10.81 11.79 7.13
N LEU A 88 -9.49 11.72 7.38
CA LEU A 88 -8.75 10.45 7.33
C LEU A 88 -9.24 9.44 8.38
N ARG A 89 -9.51 9.90 9.61
CA ARG A 89 -10.10 9.06 10.65
C ARG A 89 -11.49 8.56 10.27
N ARG A 90 -12.28 9.39 9.57
CA ARG A 90 -13.61 9.01 9.06
C ARG A 90 -13.50 7.90 8.00
N MET A 91 -12.51 8.00 7.10
CA MET A 91 -12.22 6.94 6.12
C MET A 91 -11.72 5.65 6.79
N ALA A 92 -10.82 5.76 7.78
CA ALA A 92 -10.34 4.62 8.56
C ALA A 92 -11.48 3.94 9.32
N GLY A 93 -12.40 4.71 9.91
CA GLY A 93 -13.59 4.20 10.58
C GLY A 93 -14.55 3.49 9.61
N TRP A 94 -14.78 4.05 8.42
CA TRP A 94 -15.57 3.39 7.38
C TRP A 94 -14.94 2.05 6.97
N PHE A 95 -13.62 2.02 6.76
CA PHE A 95 -12.91 0.80 6.39
C PHE A 95 -12.92 -0.23 7.53
N GLY A 96 -12.76 0.21 8.77
CA GLY A 96 -12.83 -0.64 9.97
C GLY A 96 -14.23 -1.20 10.25
N ALA A 97 -15.27 -0.59 9.72
CA ALA A 97 -16.66 -1.07 9.81
C ALA A 97 -17.02 -2.10 8.73
N LEU A 98 -16.12 -2.40 7.79
CA LEU A 98 -16.36 -3.40 6.76
C LEU A 98 -16.47 -4.80 7.36
N SER A 99 -17.33 -5.63 6.76
CA SER A 99 -17.44 -7.04 7.14
C SER A 99 -16.13 -7.79 6.85
N PRO A 100 -15.80 -8.85 7.60
CA PRO A 100 -14.57 -9.62 7.37
C PRO A 100 -14.42 -10.13 5.93
N THR A 101 -15.53 -10.49 5.28
CA THR A 101 -15.55 -10.92 3.88
C THR A 101 -15.15 -9.79 2.94
N MET A 102 -15.69 -8.58 3.14
CA MET A 102 -15.34 -7.42 2.33
C MET A 102 -13.89 -7.01 2.55
N THR A 103 -13.41 -7.05 3.79
CA THR A 103 -12.00 -6.82 4.12
C THR A 103 -11.08 -7.81 3.41
N ARG A 104 -11.43 -9.11 3.39
CA ARG A 104 -10.68 -10.13 2.65
C ARG A 104 -10.67 -9.88 1.15
N LEU A 105 -11.76 -9.38 0.57
CA LEU A 105 -11.82 -9.03 -0.85
C LEU A 105 -10.89 -7.85 -1.20
N TRP A 106 -10.82 -6.84 -0.33
CA TRP A 106 -9.84 -5.75 -0.49
C TRP A 106 -8.40 -6.24 -0.34
N LEU A 107 -8.16 -7.15 0.60
CA LEU A 107 -6.84 -7.74 0.82
C LEU A 107 -6.42 -8.69 -0.29
N SER A 108 -7.35 -9.40 -0.94
CA SER A 108 -7.03 -10.20 -2.13
C SER A 108 -6.63 -9.32 -3.31
N LEU A 109 -7.26 -8.14 -3.46
CA LEU A 109 -6.80 -7.16 -4.44
C LEU A 109 -5.39 -6.65 -4.12
N ALA A 110 -5.10 -6.36 -2.85
CA ALA A 110 -3.76 -5.96 -2.41
C ALA A 110 -2.73 -7.09 -2.61
N LEU A 111 -3.12 -8.36 -2.41
CA LEU A 111 -2.30 -9.53 -2.68
C LEU A 111 -1.97 -9.65 -4.17
N LEU A 112 -2.98 -9.56 -5.05
CA LEU A 112 -2.77 -9.59 -6.51
C LEU A 112 -1.84 -8.47 -6.96
N PHE A 113 -1.98 -7.31 -6.34
CA PHE A 113 -1.12 -6.16 -6.59
C PHE A 113 0.34 -6.40 -6.15
N GLY A 114 0.55 -7.02 -4.99
CA GLY A 114 1.89 -7.44 -4.55
C GLY A 114 2.52 -8.49 -5.48
N LEU A 115 1.73 -9.49 -5.89
CA LEU A 115 2.17 -10.52 -6.84
C LEU A 115 2.51 -9.94 -8.20
N PHE A 116 1.74 -8.95 -8.68
CA PHE A 116 2.03 -8.23 -9.92
C PHE A 116 3.43 -7.63 -9.91
N PHE A 117 3.84 -6.96 -8.82
CA PHE A 117 5.20 -6.40 -8.72
C PHE A 117 6.29 -7.48 -8.69
N ILE A 118 6.03 -8.60 -8.03
CA ILE A 118 6.97 -9.74 -8.04
C ILE A 118 7.15 -10.24 -9.47
N CYS A 119 6.05 -10.45 -10.21
CA CYS A 119 6.10 -10.88 -11.60
C CYS A 119 6.80 -9.84 -12.48
N ALA A 120 6.50 -8.55 -12.32
CA ALA A 120 7.14 -7.46 -13.08
C ALA A 120 8.65 -7.38 -12.85
N ALA A 121 9.11 -7.68 -11.63
CA ALA A 121 10.53 -7.65 -11.30
C ALA A 121 11.31 -8.90 -11.78
N LEU A 122 10.63 -10.02 -12.01
CA LEU A 122 11.25 -11.30 -12.38
C LEU A 122 11.14 -11.64 -13.88
N ALA A 123 10.22 -11.00 -14.60
CA ALA A 123 10.04 -11.14 -16.05
C ALA A 123 11.04 -10.26 -16.81
#